data_AF-Q2G683-F1
#
_entry.id   AF-Q2G683-F1
#
_cell.length_a   1.000
_cell.length_b   1.000
_cell.length_c   1.000
_cell.angle_alpha   90.00
_cell.angle_beta   90.00
_cell.angle_gamma   90.00
#
_symmetry.space_group_name_H-M   'P 1'
#
loop_
_entity.id
_entity.type
_entity.pdbx_description
1 polymer ?
#
loop_
_entity_poly.entity_id
_entity_poly.type
_entity_poly.pdbx_seq_one_letter_code
_entity_poly.pdbx_strand_id
1 'polypeptide(L)'
;MLKGAIFSLHDVLVTKGTINAPLFEETLRLLRYLKARGVEPVFIGNHDWTVTSPGQSKPFRTLLEERLGPISYYIGGQNGMPYKPRADSTAHILSDKGWQRNEVLYVGNTTDDMKTAANGGLMFVNVMWHGVASPYGFQFDSPRDVARFVDCLCLGLDGWFWALEQSDLRVYALAPFTTLSPRYAQAHAYSENAKATSKHGAGDANFWGRLLAARIYFSGLADEIDYITAYPGHAPTSNATVISEALNILGQSLRKSYLPDLILRHTKAVKSQTARASGGSVGLDNQLNTIRLNPAPVRGVGGKPYKSPPARGGKRVLVIDDICTEGNSFEGARAYLRAAGAQTVCVSWLKTINKDYRAVSPAFGPFNPYIAQTFPTPIATTTHWYSSAISSHAAPTDLADVYNRYFSWAWPADI
;
A
#
# COMPACT_ATOMS: atom_id res chain seq x y z
N MET A 1 10.07 -5.48 9.67
CA MET A 1 9.54 -6.81 9.30
C MET A 1 8.29 -7.06 10.14
N LEU A 2 7.28 -7.77 9.62
CA LEU A 2 6.04 -8.04 10.37
C LEU A 2 6.34 -8.93 11.60
N LYS A 3 5.99 -8.46 12.80
CA LYS A 3 6.19 -9.16 14.08
C LYS A 3 4.89 -9.71 14.66
N GLY A 4 3.76 -9.03 14.43
CA GLY A 4 2.50 -9.42 15.05
C GLY A 4 1.26 -9.08 14.24
N ALA A 5 0.16 -9.75 14.56
CA ALA A 5 -1.16 -9.47 14.01
C ALA A 5 -2.17 -9.38 15.15
N ILE A 6 -2.81 -8.22 15.29
CA ILE A 6 -3.82 -7.95 16.31
C ILE A 6 -5.19 -8.33 15.74
N PHE A 7 -5.85 -9.32 16.31
CA PHE A 7 -7.18 -9.81 15.94
C PHE A 7 -8.24 -9.27 16.88
N SER A 8 -9.24 -8.59 16.32
CA SER A 8 -10.49 -8.35 17.03
C SER A 8 -11.16 -9.68 17.40
N LEU A 9 -11.84 -9.74 18.54
CA LEU A 9 -12.62 -10.92 18.92
C LEU A 9 -13.93 -11.02 18.13
N HIS A 10 -14.70 -9.92 18.15
CA HIS A 10 -16.07 -9.86 17.64
C HIS A 10 -16.10 -9.77 16.11
N ASP A 11 -16.93 -10.60 15.47
CA ASP A 11 -17.15 -10.69 14.02
C ASP A 11 -15.88 -11.02 13.22
N VAL A 12 -14.88 -11.59 13.90
CA VAL A 12 -13.64 -12.12 13.33
C VAL A 12 -13.41 -13.54 13.80
N LEU A 13 -13.24 -13.75 15.11
CA LEU A 13 -13.01 -15.09 15.66
C LEU A 13 -14.31 -15.76 16.08
N VAL A 14 -15.28 -14.96 16.52
CA VAL A 14 -16.59 -15.40 16.99
C VAL A 14 -17.67 -14.38 16.63
N THR A 15 -18.87 -14.88 16.35
CA THR A 15 -20.11 -14.09 16.31
C THR A 15 -20.98 -14.42 17.51
N LYS A 16 -21.92 -13.54 17.84
CA LYS A 16 -22.92 -13.81 18.89
C LYS A 16 -23.78 -15.01 18.47
N GLY A 17 -23.80 -16.08 19.27
CA GLY A 17 -24.57 -17.29 18.98
C GLY A 17 -23.67 -18.54 19.01
N THR A 18 -23.98 -19.51 18.14
CA THR A 18 -23.21 -20.77 18.03
C THR A 18 -21.98 -20.58 17.16
N ILE A 19 -20.84 -21.12 17.58
CA ILE A 19 -19.61 -21.12 16.77
C ILE A 19 -19.84 -21.86 15.46
N ASN A 20 -19.51 -21.21 14.34
CA ASN A 20 -19.34 -21.89 13.05
C ASN A 20 -18.05 -22.72 13.09
N ALA A 21 -18.16 -24.00 13.42
CA ALA A 21 -17.00 -24.87 13.63
C ALA A 21 -16.03 -24.95 12.43
N PRO A 22 -16.49 -25.14 11.17
CA PRO A 22 -15.60 -25.10 10.01
C PRO A 22 -14.79 -23.81 9.88
N LEU A 23 -15.43 -22.66 10.02
CA LEU A 23 -14.74 -21.36 9.93
C LEU A 23 -13.79 -21.14 11.10
N PHE A 24 -14.19 -21.56 12.30
CA PHE A 24 -13.32 -21.47 13.47
C PHE A 24 -12.05 -22.33 13.32
N GLU A 25 -12.16 -23.56 12.81
CA GLU A 25 -10.99 -24.40 12.54
C GLU A 25 -10.08 -23.81 11.46
N GLU A 26 -10.65 -23.25 10.39
CA GLU A 26 -9.87 -22.55 9.36
C GLU A 26 -9.17 -21.29 9.92
N THR A 27 -9.80 -20.62 10.89
CA THR A 27 -9.21 -19.48 11.60
C THR A 27 -8.09 -19.94 12.53
N LEU A 28 -8.25 -21.05 13.25
CA LEU A 28 -7.17 -21.65 14.05
C LEU A 28 -5.98 -22.06 13.16
N ARG A 29 -6.25 -22.56 11.95
CA ARG A 29 -5.23 -22.88 10.94
C ARG A 29 -4.42 -21.65 10.54
N LEU A 30 -5.08 -20.52 10.27
CA LEU A 30 -4.41 -19.22 10.06
C LEU A 30 -3.55 -18.83 11.27
N LEU A 31 -4.08 -18.91 12.49
CA LEU A 31 -3.34 -18.49 13.69
C LEU A 31 -2.09 -19.36 13.93
N ARG A 32 -2.18 -20.67 13.69
CA ARG A 32 -1.01 -21.59 13.72
C ARG A 32 -0.01 -21.24 12.64
N TYR A 33 -0.48 -20.97 11.43
CA TYR A 33 0.37 -20.55 10.32
C TYR A 33 1.16 -19.28 10.65
N LEU A 34 0.49 -18.24 11.17
CA LEU A 34 1.15 -17.00 11.57
C LEU A 34 2.26 -17.27 12.61
N LYS A 35 1.97 -18.07 13.65
CA LYS A 35 2.99 -18.47 14.64
C LYS A 35 4.17 -19.19 13.99
N ALA A 36 3.92 -20.13 13.07
CA ALA A 36 4.97 -20.85 12.35
C ALA A 36 5.83 -19.94 11.45
N ARG A 37 5.27 -18.80 11.00
CA ARG A 37 6.00 -17.76 10.25
C ARG A 37 6.63 -16.68 11.15
N GLY A 38 6.60 -16.86 12.47
CA GLY A 38 7.17 -15.90 13.42
C GLY A 38 6.32 -14.64 13.62
N VAL A 39 5.06 -14.65 13.20
CA VAL A 39 4.10 -13.56 13.41
C VAL A 39 3.22 -13.91 14.60
N GLU A 40 3.33 -13.15 15.70
CA GLU A 40 2.57 -13.43 16.91
C GLU A 40 1.10 -12.95 16.77
N PRO A 41 0.11 -13.86 16.89
CA PRO A 41 -1.28 -13.45 17.00
C PRO A 41 -1.57 -12.87 18.39
N VAL A 42 -2.15 -11.68 18.41
CA VAL A 42 -2.59 -10.97 19.62
C VAL A 42 -4.08 -10.72 19.53
N PHE A 43 -4.80 -10.86 20.63
CA PHE A 43 -6.26 -10.74 20.66
C PHE A 43 -6.72 -9.50 21.41
N ILE A 44 -7.67 -8.75 20.83
CA ILE A 44 -8.20 -7.51 21.43
C ILE A 44 -9.74 -7.48 21.44
N GLY A 45 -10.32 -7.14 22.60
CA GLY A 45 -11.75 -6.93 22.78
C GLY A 45 -12.07 -5.79 23.75
N ASN A 46 -13.31 -5.26 23.70
CA ASN A 46 -13.82 -4.37 24.76
C ASN A 46 -14.42 -5.14 25.94
N HIS A 47 -14.80 -6.40 25.71
CA HIS A 47 -15.39 -7.28 26.70
C HIS A 47 -14.82 -8.67 26.52
N ASP A 48 -14.76 -9.43 27.61
CA ASP A 48 -14.46 -10.85 27.53
C ASP A 48 -15.70 -11.63 27.06
N TRP A 49 -15.46 -12.74 26.38
CA TRP A 49 -16.51 -13.54 25.75
C TRP A 49 -16.56 -14.93 26.36
N THR A 50 -17.76 -15.51 26.40
CA THR A 50 -17.96 -16.92 26.77
C THR A 50 -18.51 -17.67 25.57
N VAL A 51 -18.04 -18.90 25.39
CA VAL A 51 -18.54 -19.81 24.37
C VAL A 51 -19.39 -20.89 25.03
N THR A 52 -20.57 -21.13 24.47
CA THR A 52 -21.47 -22.19 24.89
C THR A 52 -21.46 -23.33 23.89
N SER A 53 -21.19 -24.54 24.37
CA SER A 53 -21.44 -25.82 23.67
C SER A 53 -22.48 -26.62 24.47
N PRO A 54 -23.11 -27.67 23.91
CA PRO A 54 -24.13 -28.44 24.63
C PRO A 54 -23.62 -28.91 26.00
N GLY A 55 -24.18 -28.35 27.08
CA GLY A 55 -23.84 -28.69 28.47
C GLY A 55 -22.59 -28.02 29.07
N GLN A 56 -21.87 -27.17 28.34
CA GLN A 56 -20.64 -26.53 28.84
C GLN A 56 -20.51 -25.08 28.35
N SER A 57 -20.30 -24.14 29.27
CA SER A 57 -19.91 -22.75 28.98
C SER A 57 -18.52 -22.49 29.54
N LYS A 58 -17.64 -21.88 28.75
CA LYS A 58 -16.30 -21.49 29.20
C LYS A 58 -15.84 -20.16 28.58
N PRO A 59 -14.90 -19.44 29.21
CA PRO A 59 -14.30 -18.24 28.63
C PRO A 59 -13.68 -18.54 27.27
N PHE A 60 -13.86 -17.64 26.31
CA PHE A 60 -13.33 -17.80 24.96
C PHE A 60 -11.79 -17.84 24.95
N ARG A 61 -11.17 -17.05 25.83
CA ARG A 61 -9.73 -17.10 26.09
C ARG A 61 -9.26 -18.52 26.40
N THR A 62 -9.93 -19.23 27.30
CA THR A 62 -9.59 -20.61 27.67
C THR A 62 -9.69 -21.55 26.46
N LEU A 63 -10.73 -21.40 25.64
CA LEU A 63 -10.85 -22.17 24.40
C LEU A 63 -9.69 -21.91 23.44
N LEU A 64 -9.27 -20.65 23.26
CA LEU A 64 -8.12 -20.33 22.39
C LEU A 64 -6.80 -20.90 22.95
N GLU A 65 -6.58 -20.78 24.26
CA GLU A 65 -5.37 -21.29 24.94
C GLU A 65 -5.26 -22.82 24.83
N GLU A 66 -6.36 -23.55 24.98
CA GLU A 66 -6.41 -25.00 24.76
C GLU A 66 -6.03 -25.41 23.33
N ARG A 67 -6.34 -24.57 22.33
CA ARG A 67 -6.16 -24.89 20.89
C ARG A 67 -4.85 -24.38 20.29
N LEU A 68 -4.25 -23.36 20.90
CA LEU A 68 -3.08 -22.63 20.37
C LEU A 68 -1.90 -22.58 21.35
N GLY A 69 -2.06 -23.06 22.58
CA GLY A 69 -1.14 -22.82 23.68
C GLY A 69 -1.26 -21.38 24.23
N PRO A 70 -0.26 -20.88 24.97
CA PRO A 70 -0.28 -19.53 25.51
C PRO A 70 -0.56 -18.46 24.43
N ILE A 71 -1.42 -17.50 24.75
CA ILE A 71 -1.81 -16.40 23.86
C ILE A 71 -1.71 -15.05 24.58
N SER A 72 -1.57 -14.01 23.78
CA SER A 72 -1.62 -12.62 24.22
C SER A 72 -3.03 -12.08 24.03
N TYR A 73 -3.71 -11.75 25.12
CA TYR A 73 -5.15 -11.45 25.13
C TYR A 73 -5.44 -10.20 25.97
N TYR A 74 -5.98 -9.17 25.32
CA TYR A 74 -6.17 -7.84 25.90
C TYR A 74 -7.64 -7.41 25.86
N ILE A 75 -8.14 -6.95 27.01
CA ILE A 75 -9.51 -6.46 27.16
C ILE A 75 -9.48 -4.99 27.60
N GLY A 76 -10.20 -4.15 26.87
CA GLY A 76 -10.36 -2.73 27.20
C GLY A 76 -10.93 -2.53 28.61
N GLY A 77 -10.42 -1.52 29.31
CA GLY A 77 -10.75 -1.23 30.71
C GLY A 77 -9.97 -2.06 31.73
N GLN A 78 -9.18 -3.04 31.30
CA GLN A 78 -8.32 -3.86 32.19
C GLN A 78 -6.85 -3.46 32.06
N ASN A 79 -6.08 -3.64 33.13
CA ASN A 79 -4.63 -3.42 33.16
C ASN A 79 -4.18 -2.05 32.62
N GLY A 80 -5.01 -1.01 32.81
CA GLY A 80 -4.74 0.34 32.31
C GLY A 80 -4.93 0.54 30.81
N MET A 81 -5.37 -0.48 30.07
CA MET A 81 -5.65 -0.38 28.63
C MET A 81 -7.01 0.30 28.38
N PRO A 82 -7.06 1.38 27.58
CA PRO A 82 -8.34 2.01 27.21
C PRO A 82 -9.19 1.15 26.26
N TYR A 83 -10.51 1.40 26.24
CA TYR A 83 -11.42 0.76 25.29
C TYR A 83 -11.15 1.17 23.83
N LYS A 84 -11.40 0.24 22.90
CA LYS A 84 -11.57 0.55 21.47
C LYS A 84 -12.71 1.57 21.29
N PRO A 85 -12.63 2.51 20.32
CA PRO A 85 -11.62 2.61 19.26
C PRO A 85 -10.50 3.64 19.53
N ARG A 86 -10.15 3.90 20.80
CA ARG A 86 -9.12 4.90 21.15
C ARG A 86 -7.75 4.45 20.64
N ALA A 87 -6.95 5.38 20.10
CA ALA A 87 -5.58 5.10 19.63
C ALA A 87 -4.72 4.42 20.71
N ASP A 88 -4.88 4.86 21.96
CA ASP A 88 -4.17 4.37 23.13
C ASP A 88 -4.39 2.88 23.40
N SER A 89 -5.51 2.29 22.94
CA SER A 89 -5.76 0.85 23.07
C SER A 89 -4.71 0.04 22.31
N THR A 90 -4.47 0.39 21.04
CA THR A 90 -3.41 -0.24 20.24
C THR A 90 -2.02 0.17 20.70
N ALA A 91 -1.82 1.41 21.15
CA ALA A 91 -0.53 1.87 21.67
C ALA A 91 -0.09 1.09 22.91
N HIS A 92 -1.04 0.73 23.79
CA HIS A 92 -0.78 -0.13 24.94
C HIS A 92 -0.21 -1.50 24.52
N ILE A 93 -0.86 -2.16 23.54
CA ILE A 93 -0.40 -3.45 23.02
C ILE A 93 0.99 -3.31 22.38
N LEU A 94 1.20 -2.29 21.54
CA LEU A 94 2.49 -2.06 20.90
C LEU A 94 3.61 -1.84 21.92
N SER A 95 3.33 -1.08 22.98
CA SER A 95 4.28 -0.82 24.06
C SER A 95 4.61 -2.08 24.85
N ASP A 96 3.60 -2.86 25.24
CA ASP A 96 3.77 -4.12 25.98
C ASP A 96 4.59 -5.14 25.16
N LYS A 97 4.41 -5.14 23.83
CA LYS A 97 5.12 -6.02 22.91
C LYS A 97 6.46 -5.50 22.38
N GLY A 98 6.79 -4.23 22.63
CA GLY A 98 7.97 -3.58 22.05
C GLY A 98 7.93 -3.53 20.50
N TRP A 99 6.74 -3.37 19.93
CA TRP A 99 6.53 -3.32 18.48
C TRP A 99 6.32 -1.89 17.98
N GLN A 100 6.72 -1.64 16.74
CA GLN A 100 6.34 -0.43 16.03
C GLN A 100 5.08 -0.64 15.19
N ARG A 101 4.41 0.46 14.83
CA ARG A 101 3.14 0.43 14.06
C ARG A 101 3.33 -0.34 12.77
N ASN A 102 4.35 0.03 11.98
CA ASN A 102 4.71 -0.63 10.73
C ASN A 102 5.27 -2.05 10.88
N GLU A 103 5.20 -2.67 12.05
CA GLU A 103 5.56 -4.07 12.28
C GLU A 103 4.33 -4.93 12.61
N VAL A 104 3.12 -4.38 12.53
CA VAL A 104 1.90 -5.03 13.02
C VAL A 104 0.74 -4.85 12.05
N LEU A 105 -0.10 -5.86 11.90
CA LEU A 105 -1.39 -5.76 11.21
C LEU A 105 -2.54 -5.68 12.21
N TYR A 106 -3.63 -5.00 11.85
CA TYR A 106 -4.89 -5.09 12.59
C TYR A 106 -5.93 -5.84 11.75
N VAL A 107 -6.42 -6.97 12.25
CA VAL A 107 -7.42 -7.83 11.63
C VAL A 107 -8.77 -7.61 12.32
N GLY A 108 -9.76 -7.14 11.56
CA GLY A 108 -11.08 -6.77 12.07
C GLY A 108 -12.16 -6.80 11.00
N ASN A 109 -13.41 -6.56 11.39
CA ASN A 109 -14.54 -6.47 10.45
C ASN A 109 -15.44 -5.25 10.75
N THR A 110 -15.57 -4.90 12.03
CA THR A 110 -16.53 -3.87 12.44
C THR A 110 -16.07 -2.44 12.14
N THR A 111 -17.00 -1.49 12.18
CA THR A 111 -16.67 -0.05 12.10
C THR A 111 -15.76 0.39 13.26
N ASP A 112 -15.95 -0.17 14.46
CA ASP A 112 -15.09 0.11 15.61
C ASP A 112 -13.67 -0.44 15.40
N ASP A 113 -13.54 -1.60 14.78
CA ASP A 113 -12.23 -2.16 14.41
C ASP A 113 -11.50 -1.31 13.38
N MET A 114 -12.19 -0.88 12.33
CA MET A 114 -11.63 0.04 11.35
C MET A 114 -11.15 1.34 12.02
N LYS A 115 -11.98 1.94 12.88
CA LYS A 115 -11.60 3.15 13.63
C LYS A 115 -10.41 2.88 14.56
N THR A 116 -10.37 1.72 15.20
CA THR A 116 -9.26 1.31 16.09
C THR A 116 -7.96 1.26 15.32
N ALA A 117 -7.94 0.56 14.17
CA ALA A 117 -6.78 0.45 13.30
C ALA A 117 -6.35 1.82 12.77
N ALA A 118 -7.27 2.61 12.22
CA ALA A 118 -6.98 3.92 11.65
C ALA A 118 -6.49 4.93 12.70
N ASN A 119 -7.05 4.92 13.92
CA ASN A 119 -6.60 5.76 15.03
C ASN A 119 -5.23 5.32 15.55
N GLY A 120 -4.94 4.02 15.54
CA GLY A 120 -3.63 3.44 15.88
C GLY A 120 -2.57 3.62 14.79
N GLY A 121 -2.96 4.04 13.58
CA GLY A 121 -2.06 4.10 12.42
C GLY A 121 -1.64 2.72 11.91
N LEU A 122 -2.48 1.70 12.12
CA LEU A 122 -2.21 0.32 11.73
C LEU A 122 -2.89 -0.03 10.41
N MET A 123 -2.23 -0.85 9.59
CA MET A 123 -2.85 -1.37 8.35
C MET A 123 -4.03 -2.29 8.70
N PHE A 124 -5.21 -1.90 8.26
CA PHE A 124 -6.46 -2.62 8.49
C PHE A 124 -6.68 -3.72 7.45
N VAL A 125 -6.72 -4.96 7.93
CA VAL A 125 -7.08 -6.17 7.20
C VAL A 125 -8.55 -6.47 7.53
N ASN A 126 -9.43 -6.16 6.59
CA ASN A 126 -10.88 -6.30 6.77
C ASN A 126 -11.30 -7.73 6.41
N VAL A 127 -11.69 -8.53 7.39
CA VAL A 127 -12.05 -9.93 7.19
C VAL A 127 -13.56 -10.10 7.10
N MET A 128 -14.04 -10.63 5.98
CA MET A 128 -15.46 -10.72 5.64
C MET A 128 -16.09 -12.06 6.06
N TRP A 129 -15.39 -12.83 6.90
CA TRP A 129 -15.66 -14.24 7.17
C TRP A 129 -17.06 -14.50 7.75
N HIS A 130 -17.57 -13.53 8.51
CA HIS A 130 -18.89 -13.57 9.14
C HIS A 130 -19.90 -12.62 8.48
N GLY A 131 -19.58 -12.08 7.31
CA GLY A 131 -20.38 -11.10 6.58
C GLY A 131 -19.71 -9.72 6.53
N VAL A 132 -20.42 -8.76 5.91
CA VAL A 132 -19.93 -7.40 5.65
C VAL A 132 -20.41 -6.46 6.75
N ALA A 133 -19.56 -6.13 7.72
CA ALA A 133 -19.88 -5.10 8.73
C ALA A 133 -19.21 -3.74 8.44
N SER A 134 -18.12 -3.71 7.67
CA SER A 134 -17.45 -2.49 7.22
C SER A 134 -17.07 -2.59 5.73
N PRO A 135 -17.32 -1.54 4.92
CA PRO A 135 -16.83 -1.48 3.54
C PRO A 135 -15.38 -0.99 3.41
N TYR A 136 -14.71 -0.66 4.52
CA TYR A 136 -13.40 -0.01 4.53
C TYR A 136 -12.25 -1.01 4.73
N GLY A 137 -11.08 -0.74 4.14
CA GLY A 137 -9.90 -1.61 4.26
C GLY A 137 -9.81 -2.66 3.16
N PHE A 138 -8.68 -3.36 3.10
CA PHE A 138 -8.53 -4.48 2.15
C PHE A 138 -9.40 -5.64 2.63
N GLN A 139 -10.34 -6.07 1.79
CA GLN A 139 -11.30 -7.12 2.13
C GLN A 139 -10.74 -8.52 1.84
N PHE A 140 -10.97 -9.45 2.76
CA PHE A 140 -10.52 -10.84 2.70
C PHE A 140 -11.67 -11.78 3.03
N ASP A 141 -12.00 -12.66 2.09
CA ASP A 141 -13.18 -13.53 2.19
C ASP A 141 -12.93 -14.78 3.02
N SER A 142 -11.67 -15.18 3.20
CA SER A 142 -11.29 -16.36 3.97
C SER A 142 -10.03 -16.17 4.82
N PRO A 143 -9.84 -16.96 5.90
CA PRO A 143 -8.58 -17.00 6.64
C PRO A 143 -7.37 -17.37 5.76
N ARG A 144 -7.59 -18.24 4.76
CA ARG A 144 -6.59 -18.59 3.74
C ARG A 144 -6.10 -17.37 2.96
N ASP A 145 -7.00 -16.45 2.58
CA ASP A 145 -6.60 -15.24 1.84
C ASP A 145 -5.75 -14.30 2.69
N VAL A 146 -6.01 -14.22 4.00
CA VAL A 146 -5.17 -13.47 4.94
C VAL A 146 -3.79 -14.15 5.07
N ALA A 147 -3.73 -15.48 5.19
CA ALA A 147 -2.47 -16.21 5.23
C ALA A 147 -1.64 -15.98 3.96
N ARG A 148 -2.24 -16.08 2.78
CA ARG A 148 -1.61 -15.76 1.50
C ARG A 148 -1.06 -14.34 1.47
N PHE A 149 -1.85 -13.36 1.91
CA PHE A 149 -1.42 -11.96 1.95
C PHE A 149 -0.23 -11.74 2.89
N VAL A 150 -0.28 -12.31 4.10
CA VAL A 150 0.81 -12.21 5.05
C VAL A 150 2.08 -12.85 4.49
N ASP A 151 2.00 -14.08 4.01
CA ASP A 151 3.17 -14.81 3.52
C ASP A 151 3.82 -14.16 2.29
N CYS A 152 3.01 -13.82 1.30
CA CYS A 152 3.50 -13.33 0.03
C CYS A 152 3.82 -11.83 0.07
N LEU A 153 2.92 -11.02 0.64
CA LEU A 153 2.98 -9.56 0.48
C LEU A 153 3.51 -8.83 1.72
N CYS A 154 3.36 -9.40 2.92
CA CYS A 154 3.92 -8.82 4.14
C CYS A 154 5.34 -9.35 4.44
N LEU A 155 5.55 -10.66 4.31
CA LEU A 155 6.81 -11.34 4.62
C LEU A 155 7.66 -11.65 3.40
N GLY A 156 7.08 -11.69 2.20
CA GLY A 156 7.78 -12.18 1.01
C GLY A 156 8.81 -11.23 0.39
N LEU A 157 8.84 -9.96 0.81
CA LEU A 157 9.82 -8.97 0.35
C LEU A 157 10.40 -8.17 1.52
N ASP A 158 11.72 -8.03 1.55
CA ASP A 158 12.44 -7.36 2.64
C ASP A 158 12.57 -5.83 2.46
N GLY A 159 12.40 -5.31 1.25
CA GLY A 159 12.56 -3.89 0.99
C GLY A 159 12.24 -3.46 -0.43
N TRP A 160 12.64 -2.24 -0.77
CA TRP A 160 12.55 -1.72 -2.13
C TRP A 160 13.66 -2.33 -2.99
N PHE A 161 13.35 -2.64 -4.25
CA PHE A 161 14.37 -3.05 -5.24
C PHE A 161 15.28 -1.88 -5.59
N TRP A 162 14.67 -0.72 -5.84
CA TRP A 162 15.35 0.48 -6.28
C TRP A 162 14.93 1.63 -5.37
N ALA A 163 15.89 2.30 -4.75
CA ALA A 163 15.68 3.39 -3.81
C ALA A 163 16.70 4.49 -4.11
N LEU A 164 16.22 5.63 -4.59
CA LEU A 164 17.00 6.85 -4.76
C LEU A 164 16.61 7.83 -3.66
N GLU A 165 17.50 8.01 -2.69
CA GLU A 165 17.32 8.91 -1.55
C GLU A 165 18.48 9.91 -1.48
N GLN A 166 18.26 11.13 -1.97
CA GLN A 166 19.25 12.20 -1.95
C GLN A 166 18.57 13.53 -1.64
N SER A 167 18.80 14.08 -0.44
CA SER A 167 18.16 15.32 0.01
C SER A 167 16.63 15.27 -0.15
N ASP A 168 16.05 16.08 -1.03
CA ASP A 168 14.60 16.14 -1.30
C ASP A 168 14.14 15.21 -2.46
N LEU A 169 15.04 14.41 -3.03
CA LEU A 169 14.75 13.40 -4.05
C LEU A 169 14.60 12.03 -3.39
N ARG A 170 13.35 11.55 -3.33
CA ARG A 170 12.98 10.23 -2.79
C ARG A 170 12.13 9.49 -3.81
N VAL A 171 12.69 8.45 -4.42
CA VAL A 171 12.02 7.66 -5.47
C VAL A 171 12.27 6.17 -5.24
N TYR A 172 11.20 5.38 -5.23
CA TYR A 172 11.27 3.95 -4.97
C TYR A 172 10.58 3.12 -6.07
N ALA A 173 11.02 1.87 -6.23
CA ALA A 173 10.32 0.87 -7.04
C ALA A 173 10.36 -0.53 -6.38
N LEU A 174 9.31 -1.31 -6.59
CA LEU A 174 9.18 -2.67 -6.02
C LEU A 174 10.16 -3.65 -6.67
N ALA A 175 10.36 -3.56 -7.98
CA ALA A 175 11.17 -4.50 -8.77
C ALA A 175 11.60 -3.91 -10.13
N PRO A 176 12.51 -4.56 -10.87
CA PRO A 176 12.82 -4.14 -12.23
C PRO A 176 11.70 -4.47 -13.21
N PHE A 177 11.51 -3.62 -14.21
CA PHE A 177 10.64 -3.87 -15.37
C PHE A 177 11.46 -4.32 -16.58
N THR A 178 11.14 -5.50 -17.11
CA THR A 178 11.62 -5.98 -18.40
C THR A 178 10.85 -7.22 -18.86
N THR A 179 10.63 -7.34 -20.17
CA THR A 179 9.94 -8.48 -20.78
C THR A 179 10.79 -9.19 -21.85
N LEU A 180 12.02 -8.71 -22.07
CA LEU A 180 12.87 -9.17 -23.16
C LEU A 180 14.30 -9.52 -22.72
N SER A 181 14.76 -9.02 -21.57
CA SER A 181 16.15 -9.21 -21.14
C SER A 181 16.39 -10.64 -20.66
N PRO A 182 17.30 -11.42 -21.28
CA PRO A 182 17.63 -12.77 -20.83
C PRO A 182 18.22 -12.78 -19.41
N ARG A 183 19.01 -11.76 -19.07
CA ARG A 183 19.60 -11.58 -17.72
C ARG A 183 18.55 -11.49 -16.59
N TYR A 184 17.34 -11.08 -16.93
CA TYR A 184 16.24 -10.86 -15.99
C TYR A 184 15.04 -11.71 -16.41
N ALA A 185 15.27 -12.95 -16.85
CA ALA A 185 14.20 -13.85 -17.31
C ALA A 185 13.11 -14.07 -16.24
N GLN A 186 13.50 -14.14 -14.96
CA GLN A 186 12.57 -14.26 -13.84
C GLN A 186 11.59 -13.07 -13.74
N ALA A 187 11.97 -11.90 -14.27
CA ALA A 187 11.15 -10.70 -14.23
C ALA A 187 10.02 -10.68 -15.27
N HIS A 188 10.07 -11.55 -16.28
CA HIS A 188 9.19 -11.45 -17.45
C HIS A 188 7.73 -11.65 -17.08
N ALA A 189 7.42 -12.68 -16.27
CA ALA A 189 6.05 -13.03 -15.92
C ALA A 189 5.33 -11.90 -15.17
N TYR A 190 5.93 -11.39 -14.09
CA TYR A 190 5.33 -10.29 -13.34
C TYR A 190 5.35 -8.98 -14.16
N SER A 191 6.35 -8.77 -15.03
CA SER A 191 6.44 -7.54 -15.84
C SER A 191 5.34 -7.49 -16.91
N GLU A 192 5.05 -8.62 -17.58
CA GLU A 192 3.93 -8.71 -18.51
C GLU A 192 2.59 -8.58 -17.76
N ASN A 193 2.44 -9.17 -16.57
CA ASN A 193 1.25 -8.98 -15.74
C ASN A 193 1.05 -7.50 -15.32
N ALA A 194 2.10 -6.83 -14.85
CA ALA A 194 2.04 -5.41 -14.47
C ALA A 194 1.63 -4.53 -15.65
N LYS A 195 2.23 -4.77 -16.82
CA LYS A 195 1.92 -4.07 -18.07
C LYS A 195 0.49 -4.32 -18.54
N ALA A 196 -0.01 -5.56 -18.42
CA ALA A 196 -1.39 -5.91 -18.76
C ALA A 196 -2.39 -5.27 -17.80
N THR A 197 -2.09 -5.28 -16.49
CA THR A 197 -2.86 -4.59 -15.44
C THR A 197 -2.99 -3.11 -15.76
N SER A 198 -1.86 -2.41 -15.97
CA SER A 198 -1.82 -0.97 -16.26
C SER A 198 -2.60 -0.59 -17.52
N LYS A 199 -2.51 -1.37 -18.61
CA LYS A 199 -3.09 -1.00 -19.90
C LYS A 199 -4.57 -1.34 -20.08
N HIS A 200 -4.99 -2.49 -19.57
CA HIS A 200 -6.30 -3.08 -19.91
C HIS A 200 -7.11 -3.49 -18.68
N GLY A 201 -6.58 -3.32 -17.46
CA GLY A 201 -7.17 -3.90 -16.26
C GLY A 201 -7.24 -5.44 -16.30
N ALA A 202 -6.54 -6.07 -17.26
CA ALA A 202 -6.62 -7.51 -17.55
C ALA A 202 -5.62 -8.36 -16.73
N GLY A 203 -4.72 -7.71 -15.99
CA GLY A 203 -3.90 -8.38 -14.97
C GLY A 203 -4.53 -8.23 -13.58
N ASP A 204 -3.76 -8.42 -12.50
CA ASP A 204 -4.29 -8.47 -11.14
C ASP A 204 -4.05 -7.17 -10.36
N ALA A 205 -5.01 -6.24 -10.46
CA ALA A 205 -4.98 -4.98 -9.73
C ALA A 205 -5.00 -5.16 -8.20
N ASN A 206 -5.58 -6.26 -7.70
CA ASN A 206 -5.59 -6.56 -6.27
C ASN A 206 -4.19 -6.96 -5.78
N PHE A 207 -3.48 -7.80 -6.52
CA PHE A 207 -2.09 -8.16 -6.21
C PHE A 207 -1.20 -6.92 -6.16
N TRP A 208 -1.17 -6.11 -7.24
CA TRP A 208 -0.30 -4.92 -7.30
C TRP A 208 -0.70 -3.86 -6.27
N GLY A 209 -2.00 -3.64 -6.07
CA GLY A 209 -2.52 -2.71 -5.08
C GLY A 209 -2.14 -3.09 -3.65
N ARG A 210 -2.33 -4.37 -3.28
CA ARG A 210 -2.00 -4.90 -1.94
C ARG A 210 -0.50 -4.96 -1.71
N LEU A 211 0.28 -5.36 -2.73
CA LEU A 211 1.74 -5.39 -2.65
C LEU A 211 2.30 -3.99 -2.40
N LEU A 212 1.86 -3.01 -3.18
CA LEU A 212 2.25 -1.62 -3.03
C LEU A 212 1.87 -1.07 -1.66
N ALA A 213 0.63 -1.30 -1.22
CA ALA A 213 0.14 -0.91 0.10
C ALA A 213 0.99 -1.49 1.24
N ALA A 214 1.26 -2.80 1.18
CA ALA A 214 2.12 -3.46 2.16
C ALA A 214 3.51 -2.83 2.19
N ARG A 215 4.15 -2.60 1.03
CA ARG A 215 5.49 -1.99 0.99
C ARG A 215 5.53 -0.56 1.52
N ILE A 216 4.54 0.27 1.19
CA ILE A 216 4.43 1.63 1.73
C ILE A 216 4.27 1.60 3.27
N TYR A 217 3.45 0.67 3.77
CA TYR A 217 3.23 0.52 5.20
C TYR A 217 4.50 0.04 5.93
N PHE A 218 5.05 -1.11 5.54
CA PHE A 218 6.20 -1.74 6.21
C PHE A 218 7.49 -0.91 6.12
N SER A 219 7.65 -0.09 5.08
CA SER A 219 8.80 0.81 4.95
C SER A 219 8.73 2.04 5.86
N GLY A 220 7.59 2.31 6.50
CA GLY A 220 7.37 3.51 7.32
C GLY A 220 6.98 4.75 6.51
N LEU A 221 6.95 4.68 5.17
CA LEU A 221 6.52 5.79 4.32
C LEU A 221 5.10 6.27 4.65
N ALA A 222 4.23 5.36 5.08
CA ALA A 222 2.90 5.65 5.58
C ALA A 222 2.87 6.72 6.69
N ASP A 223 3.84 6.70 7.61
CA ASP A 223 3.89 7.63 8.75
C ASP A 223 4.32 9.03 8.33
N GLU A 224 5.06 9.11 7.23
CA GLU A 224 5.70 10.32 6.73
C GLU A 224 4.83 11.18 5.82
N ILE A 225 3.78 10.60 5.24
CA ILE A 225 2.97 11.24 4.19
C ILE A 225 1.67 11.83 4.74
N ASP A 226 1.15 12.87 4.10
CA ASP A 226 -0.17 13.43 4.39
C ASP A 226 -1.21 12.98 3.35
N TYR A 227 -0.78 12.89 2.09
CA TYR A 227 -1.64 12.63 0.95
C TYR A 227 -1.04 11.59 0.01
N ILE A 228 -1.93 10.88 -0.70
CA ILE A 228 -1.58 9.92 -1.74
C ILE A 228 -2.20 10.41 -3.04
N THR A 229 -1.49 10.33 -4.16
CA THR A 229 -2.05 10.59 -5.49
C THR A 229 -1.42 9.67 -6.52
N ALA A 230 -2.11 9.45 -7.63
CA ALA A 230 -1.57 8.74 -8.78
C ALA A 230 -1.22 9.75 -9.88
N TYR A 231 -0.16 9.48 -10.63
CA TYR A 231 0.18 10.28 -11.78
C TYR A 231 -0.85 10.06 -12.91
N PRO A 232 -1.34 11.12 -13.58
CA PRO A 232 -2.43 10.98 -14.54
C PRO A 232 -1.94 10.34 -15.83
N GLY A 233 -2.86 9.62 -16.48
CA GLY A 233 -2.66 9.07 -17.82
C GLY A 233 -2.33 10.13 -18.88
N HIS A 234 -2.05 9.66 -20.08
CA HIS A 234 -1.53 10.50 -21.17
C HIS A 234 -2.54 11.53 -21.75
N ALA A 235 -3.85 11.36 -21.54
CA ALA A 235 -4.89 12.23 -22.08
C ALA A 235 -5.76 12.84 -20.97
N PRO A 236 -6.37 14.03 -21.18
CA PRO A 236 -7.31 14.62 -20.23
C PRO A 236 -8.53 13.74 -19.90
N THR A 237 -8.92 12.90 -20.85
CA THR A 237 -10.03 11.94 -20.73
C THR A 237 -9.58 10.54 -20.32
N SER A 238 -8.33 10.38 -19.86
CA SER A 238 -7.88 9.08 -19.37
C SER A 238 -8.71 8.68 -18.15
N ASN A 239 -9.12 7.41 -18.10
CA ASN A 239 -9.73 6.85 -16.90
C ASN A 239 -8.78 6.99 -15.70
N ALA A 240 -9.34 6.99 -14.50
CA ALA A 240 -8.56 6.88 -13.27
C ALA A 240 -7.64 5.63 -13.34
N THR A 241 -6.48 5.68 -12.68
CA THR A 241 -5.57 4.53 -12.66
C THR A 241 -6.28 3.29 -12.11
N VAL A 242 -5.93 2.12 -12.63
CA VAL A 242 -6.50 0.81 -12.24
C VAL A 242 -6.33 0.48 -10.75
N ILE A 243 -5.39 1.15 -10.07
CA ILE A 243 -5.18 1.00 -8.62
C ILE A 243 -5.82 2.12 -7.78
N SER A 244 -6.66 2.97 -8.37
CA SER A 244 -7.31 4.07 -7.63
C SER A 244 -8.05 3.56 -6.41
N GLU A 245 -8.72 2.41 -6.53
CA GLU A 245 -9.42 1.78 -5.40
C GLU A 245 -8.44 1.29 -4.34
N ALA A 246 -7.35 0.62 -4.72
CA ALA A 246 -6.33 0.17 -3.77
C ALA A 246 -5.65 1.33 -3.02
N LEU A 247 -5.39 2.45 -3.71
CA LEU A 247 -4.83 3.67 -3.10
C LEU A 247 -5.84 4.36 -2.18
N ASN A 248 -7.13 4.33 -2.55
CA ASN A 248 -8.22 4.82 -1.71
C ASN A 248 -8.31 4.00 -0.41
N ILE A 249 -8.31 2.68 -0.52
CA ILE A 249 -8.31 1.74 0.61
C ILE A 249 -7.08 1.94 1.51
N LEU A 250 -5.88 2.07 0.92
CA LEU A 250 -4.66 2.35 1.66
C LEU A 250 -4.77 3.66 2.44
N GLY A 251 -5.26 4.72 1.78
CA GLY A 251 -5.48 6.02 2.41
C GLY A 251 -6.44 5.92 3.59
N GLN A 252 -7.61 5.30 3.40
CA GLN A 252 -8.61 5.09 4.44
C GLN A 252 -8.06 4.31 5.64
N SER A 253 -7.29 3.25 5.37
CA SER A 253 -6.72 2.38 6.41
C SER A 253 -5.70 3.11 7.30
N LEU A 254 -5.02 4.12 6.77
CA LEU A 254 -3.94 4.85 7.44
C LEU A 254 -4.31 6.29 7.81
N ARG A 255 -5.61 6.64 7.74
CA ARG A 255 -6.12 8.00 7.95
C ARG A 255 -5.43 9.05 7.06
N LYS A 256 -5.05 8.65 5.85
CA LYS A 256 -4.55 9.54 4.79
C LYS A 256 -5.65 9.80 3.77
N SER A 257 -5.53 10.87 3.00
CA SER A 257 -6.44 11.10 1.88
C SER A 257 -5.78 10.74 0.56
N TYR A 258 -6.41 9.83 -0.19
CA TYR A 258 -6.13 9.67 -1.61
C TYR A 258 -6.78 10.83 -2.38
N LEU A 259 -6.03 11.49 -3.25
CA LEU A 259 -6.44 12.65 -4.04
C LEU A 259 -6.33 12.27 -5.53
N PRO A 260 -7.35 11.62 -6.10
CA PRO A 260 -7.28 11.01 -7.44
C PRO A 260 -7.09 12.03 -8.56
N ASP A 261 -7.45 13.29 -8.32
CA ASP A 261 -7.45 14.38 -9.30
C ASP A 261 -6.54 15.54 -8.86
N LEU A 262 -5.60 15.31 -7.94
CA LEU A 262 -4.64 16.34 -7.51
C LEU A 262 -3.78 16.82 -8.69
N ILE A 263 -3.33 15.90 -9.55
CA ILE A 263 -2.54 16.20 -10.74
C ILE A 263 -3.44 15.97 -11.95
N LEU A 264 -3.76 17.05 -12.67
CA LEU A 264 -4.64 17.02 -13.83
C LEU A 264 -3.84 17.12 -15.11
N ARG A 265 -4.14 16.25 -16.07
CA ARG A 265 -3.71 16.38 -17.45
C ARG A 265 -4.66 17.35 -18.17
N HIS A 266 -4.18 18.55 -18.56
CA HIS A 266 -5.00 19.53 -19.28
C HIS A 266 -4.84 19.42 -20.81
N THR A 267 -3.73 18.84 -21.28
CA THR A 267 -3.44 18.64 -22.70
C THR A 267 -2.92 17.23 -22.93
N LYS A 268 -3.19 16.64 -24.10
CA LYS A 268 -2.71 15.29 -24.42
C LYS A 268 -1.18 15.28 -24.47
N ALA A 269 -0.57 14.45 -23.64
CA ALA A 269 0.86 14.18 -23.68
C ALA A 269 1.18 13.18 -24.80
N VAL A 270 2.30 13.39 -25.47
CA VAL A 270 2.81 12.43 -26.46
C VAL A 270 3.20 11.13 -25.73
N LYS A 271 2.70 9.99 -26.20
CA LYS A 271 3.08 8.69 -25.66
C LYS A 271 4.51 8.36 -26.04
N SER A 272 5.34 7.99 -25.07
CA SER A 272 6.74 7.63 -25.30
C SER A 272 6.92 6.46 -26.28
N GLN A 273 5.98 5.50 -26.33
CA GLN A 273 6.01 4.40 -27.31
C GLN A 273 5.81 4.92 -28.74
N THR A 274 4.84 5.82 -28.95
CA THR A 274 4.55 6.41 -30.26
C THR A 274 5.71 7.26 -30.76
N ALA A 275 6.27 8.11 -29.90
CA ALA A 275 7.42 8.95 -30.26
C ALA A 275 8.66 8.12 -30.62
N ARG A 276 8.93 7.03 -29.88
CA ARG A 276 10.06 6.13 -30.19
C ARG A 276 9.84 5.39 -31.50
N ALA A 277 8.63 4.93 -31.78
CA ALA A 277 8.30 4.29 -33.06
C ALA A 277 8.49 5.23 -34.25
N SER A 278 8.36 6.55 -34.06
CA SER A 278 8.61 7.56 -35.07
C SER A 278 10.04 8.14 -35.03
N GLY A 279 11.00 7.49 -34.35
CA GLY A 279 12.40 7.95 -34.28
C GLY A 279 12.66 9.17 -33.39
N GLY A 280 11.65 9.64 -32.66
CA GLY A 280 11.75 10.77 -31.74
C GLY A 280 11.99 10.36 -30.28
N SER A 281 12.14 11.35 -29.40
CA SER A 281 12.19 11.16 -27.95
C SER A 281 11.17 12.07 -27.26
N VAL A 282 10.70 11.63 -26.09
CA VAL A 282 9.80 12.43 -25.24
C VAL A 282 10.61 12.91 -24.05
N GLY A 283 10.83 14.22 -23.99
CA GLY A 283 11.50 14.86 -22.86
C GLY A 283 10.57 15.06 -21.66
N LEU A 284 11.14 15.64 -20.62
CA LEU A 284 10.40 16.03 -19.42
C LEU A 284 9.41 17.17 -19.69
N ASP A 285 9.69 18.01 -20.70
CA ASP A 285 8.85 19.11 -21.17
C ASP A 285 7.45 18.64 -21.56
N ASN A 286 7.34 17.47 -22.19
CA ASN A 286 6.04 16.85 -22.50
C ASN A 286 5.21 16.55 -21.24
N GLN A 287 5.84 16.27 -20.11
CA GLN A 287 5.12 16.08 -18.84
C GLN A 287 4.76 17.42 -18.21
N LEU A 288 5.71 18.34 -18.09
CA LEU A 288 5.51 19.63 -17.44
C LEU A 288 4.50 20.52 -18.19
N ASN A 289 4.55 20.56 -19.51
CA ASN A 289 3.70 21.44 -20.33
C ASN A 289 2.27 20.90 -20.52
N THR A 290 1.93 19.75 -19.94
CA THR A 290 0.62 19.10 -20.15
C THR A 290 -0.15 18.85 -18.86
N ILE A 291 0.43 19.16 -17.70
CA ILE A 291 -0.21 18.99 -16.39
C ILE A 291 -0.40 20.32 -15.65
N ARG A 292 -1.30 20.29 -14.68
CA ARG A 292 -1.43 21.29 -13.62
C ARG A 292 -1.93 20.63 -12.35
N LEU A 293 -1.82 21.32 -11.22
CA LEU A 293 -2.49 20.90 -10.00
C LEU A 293 -3.96 21.34 -10.00
N ASN A 294 -4.84 20.50 -9.45
CA ASN A 294 -6.18 20.91 -9.06
C ASN A 294 -6.11 21.67 -7.72
N PRO A 295 -6.59 22.91 -7.62
CA PRO A 295 -6.66 23.62 -6.33
C PRO A 295 -7.72 23.05 -5.37
N ALA A 296 -8.66 22.24 -5.87
CA ALA A 296 -9.76 21.66 -5.11
C ALA A 296 -9.96 20.17 -5.45
N PRO A 297 -8.96 19.30 -5.22
CA PRO A 297 -9.10 17.88 -5.50
C PRO A 297 -10.17 17.23 -4.61
N VAL A 298 -10.69 16.08 -5.02
CA VAL A 298 -11.65 15.30 -4.23
C VAL A 298 -10.97 14.45 -3.16
N ARG A 299 -11.67 14.20 -2.04
CA ARG A 299 -11.21 13.34 -0.93
C ARG A 299 -11.59 11.88 -1.18
N GLY A 300 -10.65 11.08 -1.68
CA GLY A 300 -10.90 9.70 -2.05
C GLY A 300 -11.78 9.58 -3.30
N VAL A 301 -12.17 8.36 -3.64
CA VAL A 301 -13.02 8.08 -4.81
C VAL A 301 -14.46 8.53 -4.51
N GLY A 302 -15.00 9.44 -5.33
CA GLY A 302 -16.37 9.95 -5.18
C GLY A 302 -16.59 10.91 -3.99
N GLY A 303 -15.54 11.34 -3.32
CA GLY A 303 -15.65 12.23 -2.16
C GLY A 303 -15.87 13.70 -2.49
N LYS A 304 -16.00 14.52 -1.45
CA LYS A 304 -16.19 15.97 -1.59
C LYS A 304 -14.88 16.69 -1.95
N PRO A 305 -14.93 17.73 -2.80
CA PRO A 305 -13.78 18.59 -3.07
C PRO A 305 -13.23 19.28 -1.81
N TYR A 306 -11.93 19.54 -1.80
CA TYR A 306 -11.33 20.45 -0.83
C TYR A 306 -11.76 21.90 -1.07
N LYS A 307 -11.93 22.68 0.01
CA LYS A 307 -12.22 24.12 -0.07
C LYS A 307 -11.00 24.99 -0.40
N SER A 308 -9.80 24.44 -0.24
CA SER A 308 -8.53 25.12 -0.51
C SER A 308 -7.45 24.09 -0.85
N PRO A 309 -6.37 24.47 -1.57
CA PRO A 309 -5.34 23.53 -1.99
C PRO A 309 -4.74 22.76 -0.80
N PRO A 310 -4.80 21.41 -0.80
CA PRO A 310 -4.31 20.61 0.31
C PRO A 310 -2.78 20.41 0.26
N ALA A 311 -2.20 20.32 -0.94
CA ALA A 311 -0.78 20.07 -1.14
C ALA A 311 0.06 21.36 -1.03
N ARG A 312 0.09 21.97 0.16
CA ARG A 312 0.88 23.17 0.48
C ARG A 312 1.36 23.17 1.93
N GLY A 313 2.23 24.10 2.31
CA GLY A 313 2.63 24.30 3.71
C GLY A 313 3.49 23.16 4.26
N GLY A 314 4.40 22.63 3.44
CA GLY A 314 5.31 21.55 3.82
C GLY A 314 4.67 20.15 3.84
N LYS A 315 3.38 20.04 3.47
CA LYS A 315 2.69 18.75 3.37
C LYS A 315 3.40 17.81 2.41
N ARG A 316 3.45 16.53 2.75
CA ARG A 316 4.14 15.51 1.96
C ARG A 316 3.15 14.67 1.16
N VAL A 317 3.35 14.63 -0.14
CA VAL A 317 2.50 13.89 -1.09
C VAL A 317 3.25 12.67 -1.61
N LEU A 318 2.64 11.49 -1.46
CA LEU A 318 3.08 10.27 -2.12
C LEU A 318 2.50 10.22 -3.54
N VAL A 319 3.37 10.22 -4.55
CA VAL A 319 2.99 10.12 -5.96
C VAL A 319 3.28 8.71 -6.46
N ILE A 320 2.24 8.04 -6.96
CA ILE A 320 2.32 6.69 -7.51
C ILE A 320 2.29 6.71 -9.03
N ASP A 321 3.16 5.93 -9.68
CA ASP A 321 3.11 5.64 -11.12
C ASP A 321 3.29 4.13 -11.35
N ASP A 322 2.88 3.61 -12.50
CA ASP A 322 2.95 2.16 -12.76
C ASP A 322 4.40 1.75 -13.06
N ILE A 323 5.05 2.44 -13.99
CA ILE A 323 6.39 2.09 -14.48
C ILE A 323 7.28 3.34 -14.59
N CYS A 324 8.33 3.39 -13.78
CA CYS A 324 9.36 4.42 -13.86
C CYS A 324 10.41 4.06 -14.91
N THR A 325 10.42 4.80 -16.04
CA THR A 325 11.48 4.65 -17.06
C THR A 325 12.68 5.54 -16.77
N GLU A 326 12.56 6.85 -16.93
CA GLU A 326 13.64 7.83 -16.68
C GLU A 326 13.26 8.89 -15.65
N GLY A 327 12.10 8.73 -14.99
CA GLY A 327 11.61 9.66 -13.97
C GLY A 327 10.73 10.80 -14.47
N ASN A 328 10.46 10.94 -15.78
CA ASN A 328 9.76 12.11 -16.32
C ASN A 328 8.40 12.41 -15.64
N SER A 329 7.58 11.39 -15.36
CA SER A 329 6.32 11.54 -14.64
C SER A 329 6.53 12.11 -13.24
N PHE A 330 7.47 11.51 -12.50
CA PHE A 330 7.78 11.91 -11.13
C PHE A 330 8.38 13.31 -11.05
N GLU A 331 9.31 13.66 -11.95
CA GLU A 331 9.85 15.02 -11.99
C GLU A 331 8.81 16.07 -12.38
N GLY A 332 7.87 15.73 -13.28
CA GLY A 332 6.72 16.57 -13.57
C GLY A 332 5.89 16.84 -12.31
N ALA A 333 5.52 15.78 -11.59
CA ALA A 333 4.78 15.90 -10.34
C ALA A 333 5.55 16.68 -9.26
N ARG A 334 6.84 16.35 -9.05
CA ARG A 334 7.71 17.00 -8.08
C ARG A 334 7.84 18.50 -8.35
N ALA A 335 8.02 18.92 -9.60
CA ALA A 335 8.12 20.33 -9.95
C ALA A 335 6.86 21.11 -9.53
N TYR A 336 5.68 20.60 -9.88
CA TYR A 336 4.40 21.24 -9.57
C TYR A 336 4.08 21.22 -8.06
N LEU A 337 4.31 20.09 -7.39
CA LEU A 337 4.10 19.96 -5.95
C LEU A 337 5.06 20.84 -5.15
N ARG A 338 6.34 20.92 -5.57
CA ARG A 338 7.33 21.83 -4.96
C ARG A 338 6.90 23.29 -5.14
N ALA A 339 6.43 23.68 -6.33
CA ALA A 339 5.92 25.04 -6.57
C ALA A 339 4.67 25.37 -5.73
N ALA A 340 3.88 24.37 -5.34
CA ALA A 340 2.78 24.53 -4.39
C ALA A 340 3.23 24.60 -2.92
N GLY A 341 4.52 24.40 -2.64
CA GLY A 341 5.08 24.34 -1.29
C GLY A 341 4.88 22.99 -0.59
N ALA A 342 4.68 21.91 -1.34
CA ALA A 342 4.61 20.55 -0.84
C ALA A 342 5.94 19.79 -1.04
N GLN A 343 6.15 18.78 -0.22
CA GLN A 343 7.19 17.78 -0.39
C GLN A 343 6.64 16.59 -1.17
N THR A 344 7.52 15.80 -1.79
CA THR A 344 7.09 14.66 -2.62
C THR A 344 7.93 13.43 -2.34
N VAL A 345 7.26 12.29 -2.23
CA VAL A 345 7.86 10.96 -2.30
C VAL A 345 7.26 10.26 -3.52
N CYS A 346 8.09 9.63 -4.34
CA CYS A 346 7.63 8.96 -5.55
C CYS A 346 7.79 7.45 -5.40
N VAL A 347 6.76 6.68 -5.76
CA VAL A 347 6.83 5.22 -5.77
C VAL A 347 6.26 4.70 -7.07
N SER A 348 6.98 3.77 -7.71
CA SER A 348 6.49 3.04 -8.87
C SER A 348 6.33 1.56 -8.57
N TRP A 349 5.49 0.84 -9.33
CA TRP A 349 5.54 -0.62 -9.23
C TRP A 349 6.90 -1.09 -9.71
N LEU A 350 7.28 -0.69 -10.92
CA LEU A 350 8.48 -1.22 -11.55
C LEU A 350 9.40 -0.13 -12.10
N LYS A 351 10.71 -0.38 -12.02
CA LYS A 351 11.76 0.47 -12.61
C LYS A 351 12.32 -0.18 -13.87
N THR A 352 12.22 0.49 -15.03
CA THR A 352 12.83 -0.01 -16.27
C THR A 352 14.34 -0.18 -16.10
N ILE A 353 14.83 -1.38 -16.42
CA ILE A 353 16.25 -1.74 -16.33
C ILE A 353 17.12 -0.84 -17.21
N ASN A 354 18.36 -0.59 -16.78
CA ASN A 354 19.38 0.15 -17.54
C ASN A 354 18.91 1.53 -18.05
N LYS A 355 17.97 2.17 -17.33
CA LYS A 355 17.51 3.53 -17.61
C LYS A 355 17.76 4.39 -16.40
N ASP A 356 18.65 5.36 -16.54
CA ASP A 356 18.98 6.27 -15.45
C ASP A 356 17.80 7.19 -15.13
N TYR A 357 17.75 7.65 -13.89
CA TYR A 357 16.77 8.63 -13.46
C TYR A 357 17.31 10.04 -13.77
N ARG A 358 16.50 10.87 -14.42
CA ARG A 358 16.88 12.24 -14.80
C ARG A 358 16.13 13.22 -13.92
N ALA A 359 16.79 13.72 -12.88
CA ALA A 359 16.21 14.70 -11.95
C ALA A 359 16.36 16.12 -12.50
N VAL A 360 15.35 16.98 -12.33
CA VAL A 360 15.44 18.40 -12.70
C VAL A 360 16.51 19.08 -11.86
N SER A 361 17.47 19.74 -12.52
CA SER A 361 18.53 20.47 -11.87
C SER A 361 19.08 21.59 -12.76
N PRO A 362 19.15 22.86 -12.30
CA PRO A 362 18.68 23.32 -10.99
C PRO A 362 17.14 23.27 -10.89
N ALA A 363 16.61 23.37 -9.67
CA ALA A 363 15.17 23.49 -9.47
C ALA A 363 14.61 24.73 -10.19
N PHE A 364 13.39 24.62 -10.72
CA PHE A 364 12.71 25.77 -11.31
C PHE A 364 12.50 26.89 -10.29
N GLY A 365 12.55 28.13 -10.77
CA GLY A 365 12.08 29.29 -9.99
C GLY A 365 10.58 29.22 -9.71
N PRO A 366 10.04 30.15 -8.90
CA PRO A 366 8.62 30.17 -8.56
C PRO A 366 7.72 30.25 -9.81
N PHE A 367 6.69 29.41 -9.88
CA PHE A 367 5.64 29.48 -10.89
C PHE A 367 4.29 29.10 -10.27
N ASN A 368 3.17 29.43 -10.93
CA ASN A 368 1.84 29.08 -10.45
C ASN A 368 1.48 27.63 -10.87
N PRO A 369 1.43 26.65 -9.96
CA PRO A 369 1.22 25.26 -10.32
C PRO A 369 -0.24 24.93 -10.68
N TYR A 370 -1.18 25.85 -10.50
CA TYR A 370 -2.62 25.61 -10.71
C TYR A 370 -3.11 26.02 -12.11
N ILE A 371 -2.22 26.56 -12.95
CA ILE A 371 -2.50 26.94 -14.34
C ILE A 371 -1.58 26.19 -15.30
N ALA A 372 -1.94 26.17 -16.58
CA ALA A 372 -1.07 25.64 -17.62
C ALA A 372 0.23 26.47 -17.68
N GLN A 373 1.36 25.79 -17.85
CA GLN A 373 2.67 26.41 -17.94
C GLN A 373 3.34 26.08 -19.28
N THR A 374 4.35 26.85 -19.62
CA THR A 374 5.23 26.58 -20.77
C THR A 374 6.68 26.67 -20.31
N PHE A 375 7.32 25.52 -20.22
CA PHE A 375 8.72 25.37 -19.87
C PHE A 375 9.58 25.24 -21.14
N PRO A 376 10.81 25.78 -21.12
CA PRO A 376 11.73 25.70 -22.26
C PRO A 376 12.18 24.26 -22.51
N THR A 377 12.50 23.96 -23.77
CA THR A 377 13.11 22.70 -24.19
C THR A 377 14.51 23.00 -24.75
N PRO A 378 15.57 22.28 -24.31
CA PRO A 378 15.57 21.18 -23.35
C PRO A 378 15.55 21.66 -21.89
N ILE A 379 15.09 20.78 -20.99
CA ILE A 379 15.16 21.00 -19.54
C ILE A 379 16.47 20.43 -19.01
N ALA A 380 17.20 21.23 -18.23
CA ALA A 380 18.41 20.82 -17.56
C ALA A 380 18.13 19.74 -16.50
N THR A 381 18.93 18.68 -16.50
CA THR A 381 18.77 17.54 -15.58
C THR A 381 20.12 17.05 -15.07
N THR A 382 20.10 16.44 -13.89
CA THR A 382 21.21 15.64 -13.36
C THR A 382 20.84 14.16 -13.46
N THR A 383 21.79 13.35 -13.92
CA THR A 383 21.62 11.90 -14.09
C THR A 383 21.95 11.18 -12.79
N HIS A 384 21.04 10.32 -12.34
CA HIS A 384 21.27 9.35 -11.27
C HIS A 384 21.27 7.95 -11.88
N TRP A 385 22.41 7.28 -11.80
CA TRP A 385 22.63 5.99 -12.44
C TRP A 385 21.65 4.94 -11.92
N TYR A 386 21.08 4.16 -12.83
CA TYR A 386 20.17 3.07 -12.49
C TYR A 386 20.80 2.10 -11.49
N SER A 387 22.04 1.69 -11.76
CA SER A 387 22.79 0.73 -10.96
C SER A 387 23.12 1.22 -9.54
N SER A 388 23.36 2.53 -9.36
CA SER A 388 23.76 3.07 -8.05
C SER A 388 22.62 3.13 -7.04
N ALA A 389 21.37 3.06 -7.51
CA ALA A 389 20.17 3.10 -6.66
C ALA A 389 19.49 1.72 -6.51
N ILE A 390 20.14 0.64 -6.94
CA ILE A 390 19.68 -0.73 -6.63
C ILE A 390 19.98 -1.01 -5.15
N SER A 391 18.92 -1.10 -4.35
CA SER A 391 18.99 -1.40 -2.92
C SER A 391 18.89 -2.90 -2.61
N SER A 392 18.28 -3.70 -3.51
CA SER A 392 18.23 -5.16 -3.38
C SER A 392 18.46 -5.83 -4.73
N HIS A 393 19.54 -6.61 -4.85
CA HIS A 393 19.80 -7.39 -6.05
C HIS A 393 18.96 -8.68 -6.13
N ALA A 394 18.42 -9.14 -5.00
CA ALA A 394 17.59 -10.35 -4.91
C ALA A 394 16.13 -10.08 -5.32
N ALA A 395 15.65 -8.84 -5.16
CA ALA A 395 14.26 -8.46 -5.41
C ALA A 395 13.64 -8.87 -6.77
N PRO A 396 14.38 -8.97 -7.90
CA PRO A 396 13.81 -9.50 -9.14
C PRO A 396 13.40 -10.98 -9.00
N THR A 397 14.20 -11.79 -8.31
CA THR A 397 13.89 -13.19 -8.03
C THR A 397 12.84 -13.29 -6.93
N ASP A 398 13.01 -12.53 -5.84
CA ASP A 398 12.06 -12.55 -4.72
C ASP A 398 10.64 -12.19 -5.17
N LEU A 399 10.49 -11.16 -6.03
CA LEU A 399 9.17 -10.80 -6.53
C LEU A 399 8.62 -11.86 -7.51
N ALA A 400 9.46 -12.50 -8.31
CA ALA A 400 9.02 -13.58 -9.18
C ALA A 400 8.48 -14.77 -8.36
N ASP A 401 9.20 -15.13 -7.29
CA ASP A 401 8.79 -16.20 -6.38
C ASP A 401 7.53 -15.83 -5.60
N VAL A 402 7.45 -14.59 -5.08
CA VAL A 402 6.24 -14.05 -4.43
C VAL A 402 5.04 -14.08 -5.38
N TYR A 403 5.22 -13.64 -6.63
CA TYR A 403 4.16 -13.64 -7.64
C TYR A 403 3.67 -15.07 -7.89
N ASN A 404 4.57 -16.01 -8.18
CA ASN A 404 4.21 -17.40 -8.44
C ASN A 404 3.54 -18.06 -7.24
N ARG A 405 4.08 -17.84 -6.02
CA ARG A 405 3.50 -18.37 -4.78
C ARG A 405 2.14 -17.77 -4.49
N TYR A 406 1.91 -16.48 -4.74
CA TYR A 406 0.63 -15.84 -4.47
C TYR A 406 -0.51 -16.51 -5.26
N PHE A 407 -0.31 -16.77 -6.54
CA PHE A 407 -1.35 -17.38 -7.39
C PHE A 407 -1.50 -18.89 -7.19
N SER A 408 -0.48 -19.57 -6.69
CA SER A 408 -0.53 -21.00 -6.37
C SER A 408 -0.69 -21.29 -4.87
N TRP A 409 -0.91 -20.25 -4.05
CA TRP A 409 -0.82 -20.36 -2.59
C TRP A 409 -1.81 -21.37 -2.03
N ALA A 410 -1.30 -22.34 -1.27
CA ALA A 410 -2.09 -23.30 -0.53
C ALA A 410 -1.53 -23.40 0.89
N TRP A 411 -2.33 -23.93 1.82
CA TRP A 411 -1.84 -24.24 3.14
C TRP A 411 -0.66 -25.22 3.06
N PRO A 412 0.42 -24.98 3.83
CA PRO A 412 1.44 -25.99 4.03
C PRO A 412 0.84 -27.28 4.59
N ALA A 413 1.45 -28.42 4.29
CA ALA A 413 0.92 -29.74 4.66
C ALA A 413 0.88 -29.98 6.18
N ASP A 414 1.71 -29.26 6.94
CA ASP A 414 1.92 -29.38 8.39
C ASP A 414 1.14 -28.36 9.24
N ILE A 415 0.25 -27.59 8.60
CA ILE A 415 -0.58 -26.54 9.20
C ILE A 415 -2.04 -26.92 9.09
#